data_AF-A0A3N5SN95-F1
#
_entry.id   AF-A0A3N5SN95-F1
#
_cell.length_a   1.000
_cell.length_b   1.000
_cell.length_c   1.000
_cell.angle_alpha   90.00
_cell.angle_beta   90.00
_cell.angle_gamma   90.00
#
_symmetry.space_group_name_H-M   'P 1'
#
loop_
_entity.id
_entity.type
_entity.pdbx_description
1 polymer ?
#
loop_
_entity_poly.entity_id
_entity_poly.type
_entity_poly.pdbx_seq_one_letter_code
_entity_poly.pdbx_strand_id
1 'polypeptide(L)'
;GDDVQAIKAGILEIADILVVNKADRPGVENTVRALKAMLDLGHRFRTIRHHGQIMVQQDAPAEPNAPAYDFWQVPILKTVATAHEGIDAVADAIDQHRAYLRESGILAERERLRVESELAERLREALLRRLMADQPPGRLDDMIRRLLARELDPNGAVRELLDD
;
A
#
# COMPACT_ATOMS: atom_id res chain seq x y z
N GLY A 1 -4.49 23.35 15.73
CA GLY A 1 -4.04 22.20 16.52
C GLY A 1 -4.68 20.93 15.99
N ASP A 2 -6.01 20.90 15.89
CA ASP A 2 -6.79 19.72 15.49
C ASP A 2 -6.75 19.35 14.01
N ASP A 3 -6.84 20.30 13.09
CA ASP A 3 -7.06 19.99 11.65
C ASP A 3 -5.90 19.20 11.01
N VAL A 4 -4.68 19.42 11.51
CA VAL A 4 -3.45 18.76 11.04
C VAL A 4 -3.26 17.40 11.73
N GLN A 5 -3.82 17.19 12.93
CA GLN A 5 -3.84 15.89 13.61
C GLN A 5 -4.92 14.93 13.06
N ALA A 6 -5.92 15.44 12.32
CA ALA A 6 -6.86 14.60 11.59
C ALA A 6 -6.21 13.92 10.36
N ILE A 7 -5.18 14.55 9.77
CA ILE A 7 -4.41 14.05 8.61
C ILE A 7 -3.30 13.08 9.08
N LYS A 8 -3.63 12.26 10.09
CA LYS A 8 -2.75 11.33 10.82
C LYS A 8 -1.87 10.43 9.93
N ALA A 9 -0.75 10.02 10.53
CA ALA A 9 0.38 9.17 10.13
C ALA A 9 0.10 7.88 9.32
N GLY A 10 -0.71 7.96 8.26
CA GLY A 10 -0.98 6.83 7.36
C GLY A 10 -1.62 7.26 6.05
N ILE A 11 -2.38 8.36 6.03
CA ILE A 11 -2.98 8.88 4.79
C ILE A 11 -1.95 9.66 3.96
N LEU A 12 -1.08 10.43 4.60
CA LEU A 12 0.01 11.15 3.91
C LEU A 12 1.06 10.19 3.34
N GLU A 13 1.25 9.03 3.96
CA GLU A 13 2.26 8.05 3.55
C GLU A 13 1.92 7.39 2.21
N ILE A 14 0.61 7.22 1.94
CA ILE A 14 0.09 6.60 0.72
C ILE A 14 -0.24 7.63 -0.38
N ALA A 15 -0.18 8.93 -0.09
CA ALA A 15 -0.54 9.95 -1.06
C ALA A 15 0.50 10.03 -2.18
N ASP A 16 0.04 9.93 -3.43
CA ASP A 16 0.88 10.17 -4.61
C ASP A 16 0.79 11.64 -5.07
N ILE A 17 -0.31 12.32 -4.75
CA ILE A 17 -0.58 13.74 -5.01
C ILE A 17 -1.37 14.30 -3.83
N LEU A 18 -1.01 15.50 -3.35
CA LEU A 18 -1.73 16.21 -2.30
C LEU A 18 -2.37 17.48 -2.85
N VAL A 19 -3.63 17.72 -2.50
CA VAL A 19 -4.38 18.89 -2.98
C VAL A 19 -4.99 19.62 -1.79
N VAL A 20 -4.66 20.90 -1.65
CA VAL A 20 -5.26 21.83 -0.68
C VAL A 20 -6.35 22.63 -1.40
N ASN A 21 -7.59 22.21 -1.22
CA ASN A 21 -8.76 22.89 -1.78
C ASN A 21 -9.19 24.10 -0.93
N LYS A 22 -9.95 25.03 -1.54
CA LYS A 22 -10.34 26.35 -0.98
C LYS A 22 -9.13 27.23 -0.68
N ALA A 23 -8.20 27.27 -1.62
CA ALA A 23 -6.97 28.05 -1.52
C ALA A 23 -7.20 29.57 -1.48
N ASP A 24 -8.42 30.03 -1.75
CA ASP A 24 -8.90 31.40 -1.55
C ASP A 24 -9.00 31.79 -0.05
N ARG A 25 -8.97 30.83 0.87
CA ARG A 25 -9.17 31.07 2.30
C ARG A 25 -7.87 31.46 3.02
N PRO A 26 -7.97 32.32 4.05
CA PRO A 26 -6.83 32.63 4.90
C PRO A 26 -6.30 31.35 5.57
N GLY A 27 -4.98 31.24 5.67
CA GLY A 27 -4.31 30.08 6.28
C GLY A 27 -3.87 28.99 5.31
N VAL A 28 -4.19 29.08 4.00
CA VAL A 28 -3.73 28.12 2.99
C VAL A 28 -2.21 27.93 2.99
N GLU A 29 -1.44 29.00 3.14
CA GLU A 29 0.02 28.93 3.15
C GLU A 29 0.55 28.15 4.36
N ASN A 30 -0.13 28.27 5.51
CA ASN A 30 0.24 27.53 6.72
C ASN A 30 -0.02 26.04 6.51
N THR A 31 -1.14 25.67 5.89
CA THR A 31 -1.46 24.28 5.54
C THR A 31 -0.44 23.71 4.57
N VAL A 32 -0.08 24.43 3.51
CA VAL A 32 0.93 23.97 2.54
C VAL A 32 2.30 23.82 3.19
N ARG A 33 2.71 24.75 4.05
CA ARG A 33 3.97 24.63 4.80
C ARG A 33 3.97 23.43 5.74
N ALA A 34 2.86 23.19 6.44
CA ALA A 34 2.71 22.02 7.32
C ALA A 34 2.80 20.72 6.52
N LEU A 35 2.12 20.62 5.37
CA LEU A 35 2.18 19.44 4.50
C LEU A 35 3.59 19.21 3.94
N LYS A 36 4.30 20.27 3.53
CA LYS A 36 5.70 20.18 3.10
C LYS A 36 6.60 19.64 4.22
N ALA A 37 6.50 20.21 5.43
CA ALA A 37 7.29 19.74 6.57
C ALA A 37 6.99 18.27 6.93
N MET A 38 5.72 17.85 6.82
CA MET A 38 5.32 16.45 7.03
C MET A 38 5.86 15.52 5.94
N LEU A 39 5.81 15.93 4.68
CA LEU A 39 6.42 15.19 3.57
C LEU A 39 7.93 15.10 3.73
N ASP A 40 8.63 16.18 4.06
CA ASP A 40 10.08 16.16 4.26
C ASP A 40 10.49 15.21 5.40
N LEU A 41 9.66 15.12 6.45
CA LEU A 41 9.84 14.14 7.52
C LEU A 41 9.52 12.71 7.05
N GLY A 42 8.44 12.53 6.28
CA GLY A 42 8.01 11.26 5.70
C GLY A 42 8.91 10.72 4.58
N HIS A 43 9.56 11.60 3.81
CA HIS A 43 10.51 11.27 2.76
C HIS A 43 11.80 10.68 3.33
N ARG A 44 12.12 10.95 4.60
CA ARG A 44 13.17 10.21 5.34
C ARG A 44 12.79 8.76 5.59
N PHE A 45 11.49 8.42 5.55
CA PHE A 45 10.96 7.07 5.77
C PHE A 45 10.48 6.38 4.47
N ARG A 46 10.13 7.14 3.41
CA ARG A 46 9.84 6.55 2.08
C ARG A 46 11.06 5.88 1.46
N THR A 47 12.27 6.26 1.87
CA THR A 47 13.53 5.56 1.58
C THR A 47 13.58 4.11 2.10
N ILE A 48 12.53 3.60 2.78
CA ILE A 48 12.52 2.24 3.37
C ILE A 48 11.49 1.30 2.71
N ARG A 49 10.73 1.73 1.69
CA ARG A 49 9.80 0.83 0.96
C ARG A 49 9.93 0.96 -0.56
N HIS A 50 11.00 0.38 -1.09
CA HIS A 50 11.06 0.00 -2.49
C HIS A 50 10.58 -1.47 -2.60
N HIS A 51 9.38 -1.69 -3.15
CA HIS A 51 8.89 -3.01 -3.60
C HIS A 51 8.95 -4.18 -2.61
N GLY A 52 8.35 -4.06 -1.42
CA GLY A 52 8.16 -5.22 -0.53
C GLY A 52 9.44 -5.83 0.03
N GLN A 53 10.63 -5.29 -0.30
CA GLN A 53 11.89 -5.60 0.36
C GLN A 53 12.32 -4.40 1.20
N ILE A 54 12.68 -4.67 2.45
CA ILE A 54 13.21 -3.68 3.37
C ILE A 54 14.69 -3.51 3.02
N MET A 55 15.06 -2.38 2.41
CA MET A 55 16.45 -1.92 2.41
C MET A 55 16.59 -0.84 3.50
N VAL A 56 17.45 -1.10 4.47
CA VAL A 56 17.83 -0.14 5.50
C VAL A 56 19.09 0.56 5.03
N GLN A 57 19.01 1.86 4.72
CA GLN A 57 20.20 2.70 4.60
C GLN A 57 20.17 3.74 5.71
N GLN A 58 21.10 3.60 6.66
CA GLN A 58 21.33 4.57 7.73
C GLN A 58 22.12 5.79 7.21
N ASP A 59 21.59 6.95 7.58
CA ASP A 59 22.24 8.25 7.81
C ASP A 59 23.15 8.86 6.72
N ALA A 60 22.65 9.95 6.12
CA ALA A 60 23.51 11.05 5.67
C ALA A 60 22.88 12.40 6.11
N PRO A 61 23.67 13.33 6.67
CA PRO A 61 23.20 14.66 7.05
C PRO A 61 22.77 15.44 5.81
N ALA A 62 21.70 16.23 5.95
CA ALA A 62 21.12 17.02 4.87
C ALA A 62 22.11 18.07 4.34
N GLU A 63 22.67 17.83 3.16
CA GLU A 63 23.43 18.85 2.43
C GLU A 63 22.49 19.85 1.71
N PRO A 64 22.87 21.14 1.61
CA PRO A 64 22.04 22.19 0.99
C PRO A 64 21.84 22.06 -0.54
N ASN A 65 22.47 21.07 -1.19
CA ASN A 65 22.25 20.70 -2.59
C ASN A 65 21.97 19.19 -2.69
N ALA A 66 20.90 18.73 -2.05
CA ALA A 66 20.47 17.33 -2.13
C ALA A 66 20.26 16.91 -3.59
N PRO A 67 20.75 15.72 -4.01
CA PRO A 67 20.66 15.26 -5.39
C PRO A 67 19.20 15.07 -5.82
N ALA A 68 18.96 15.16 -7.13
CA ALA A 68 17.68 14.81 -7.73
C ALA A 68 17.29 13.39 -7.29
N TYR A 69 16.24 13.30 -6.49
CA TYR A 69 15.73 12.04 -5.99
C TYR A 69 15.29 11.13 -7.16
N ASP A 70 15.72 9.87 -7.17
CA ASP A 70 15.34 8.86 -8.17
C ASP A 70 13.92 8.29 -7.93
N PHE A 71 13.04 9.07 -7.30
CA PHE A 71 11.69 8.66 -6.93
C PHE A 71 10.68 9.80 -7.07
N TRP A 72 9.41 9.42 -7.27
CA TRP A 72 8.30 10.36 -7.41
C TRP A 72 8.17 11.30 -6.20
N GLN A 73 8.36 12.59 -6.45
CA GLN A 73 8.13 13.66 -5.48
C GLN A 73 6.63 13.98 -5.44
N VAL A 74 6.00 13.82 -4.29
CA VAL A 74 4.55 14.06 -4.12
C VAL A 74 4.28 15.56 -4.25
N PRO A 75 3.60 16.03 -5.32
CA PRO A 75 3.31 17.44 -5.46
C PRO A 75 2.21 17.87 -4.47
N ILE A 76 2.33 19.09 -3.94
CA ILE A 76 1.28 19.76 -3.16
C ILE A 76 0.69 20.88 -4.01
N LEU A 77 -0.54 20.69 -4.46
CA LEU A 77 -1.27 21.61 -5.33
C LEU A 77 -2.33 22.38 -4.55
N LYS A 78 -2.67 23.57 -5.03
CA LYS A 78 -3.73 24.43 -4.47
C LYS A 78 -4.88 24.50 -5.46
N THR A 79 -6.11 24.41 -4.97
CA THR A 79 -7.30 24.53 -5.82
C THR A 79 -8.38 25.38 -5.16
N VAL A 80 -9.24 25.96 -5.99
CA VAL A 80 -10.53 26.53 -5.57
C VAL A 80 -11.60 25.85 -6.41
N ALA A 81 -12.03 24.66 -5.97
CA ALA A 81 -12.89 23.80 -6.78
C ALA A 81 -14.19 24.48 -7.25
N THR A 82 -14.78 25.33 -6.42
CA THR A 82 -16.00 26.08 -6.77
C THR A 82 -15.78 27.13 -7.86
N ALA A 83 -14.55 27.62 -8.00
CA ALA A 83 -14.15 28.56 -9.05
C ALA A 83 -13.47 27.85 -10.24
N HIS A 84 -13.35 26.51 -10.19
CA HIS A 84 -12.63 25.70 -11.18
C HIS A 84 -11.14 26.07 -11.31
N GLU A 85 -10.52 26.61 -10.27
CA GLU A 85 -9.11 27.01 -10.29
C GLU A 85 -8.20 25.88 -9.83
N GLY A 86 -7.10 25.67 -10.56
CA GLY A 86 -6.07 24.67 -10.25
C GLY A 86 -6.45 23.22 -10.59
N ILE A 87 -7.62 22.99 -11.18
CA ILE A 87 -8.08 21.64 -11.57
C ILE A 87 -7.21 21.06 -12.69
N ASP A 88 -6.85 21.85 -13.68
CA ASP A 88 -5.97 21.41 -14.78
C ASP A 88 -4.60 20.96 -14.25
N ALA A 89 -4.02 21.71 -13.32
CA ALA A 89 -2.76 21.33 -12.68
C ALA A 89 -2.85 20.00 -11.90
N VAL A 90 -4.02 19.68 -11.32
CA VAL A 90 -4.25 18.37 -10.68
C VAL A 90 -4.35 17.27 -11.73
N ALA A 91 -5.04 17.49 -12.84
CA ALA A 91 -5.11 16.54 -13.94
C ALA A 91 -3.72 16.26 -14.53
N ASP A 92 -2.93 17.31 -14.78
CA ASP A 92 -1.55 17.19 -15.26
C ASP A 92 -0.67 16.38 -14.31
N ALA A 93 -0.79 16.61 -13.00
CA ALA A 93 -0.03 15.85 -11.99
C ALA A 93 -0.43 14.36 -11.97
N ILE A 94 -1.71 14.05 -12.17
CA ILE A 94 -2.18 12.67 -12.30
C ILE A 94 -1.55 12.01 -13.53
N ASP A 95 -1.55 12.69 -14.67
CA ASP A 95 -0.99 12.15 -15.91
C ASP A 95 0.53 11.96 -15.82
N GLN A 96 1.25 12.90 -15.20
CA GLN A 96 2.67 12.76 -14.91
C GLN A 96 2.96 11.57 -14.01
N HIS A 97 2.18 11.38 -12.94
CA HIS A 97 2.35 10.22 -12.05
C HIS A 97 2.08 8.90 -12.79
N ARG A 98 1.07 8.85 -13.68
CA ARG A 98 0.79 7.67 -14.51
C ARG A 98 1.93 7.37 -15.49
N ALA A 99 2.53 8.41 -16.08
CA ALA A 99 3.71 8.26 -16.93
C ALA A 99 4.88 7.70 -16.13
N TYR A 100 5.17 8.28 -14.95
CA TYR A 100 6.19 7.79 -14.03
C TYR A 100 5.98 6.31 -13.67
N LEU A 101 4.77 5.89 -13.28
CA LEU A 101 4.49 4.49 -12.93
C LEU A 101 4.70 3.51 -14.10
N ARG A 102 4.48 3.98 -15.33
CA ARG A 102 4.71 3.18 -16.54
C ARG A 102 6.20 3.09 -16.87
N GLU A 103 6.90 4.21 -16.85
CA GLU A 103 8.32 4.31 -17.22
C GLU A 103 9.23 3.65 -16.18
N SER A 104 8.90 3.77 -14.90
CA SER A 104 9.61 3.10 -13.80
C SER A 104 9.35 1.59 -13.72
N GLY A 105 8.42 1.05 -14.53
CA GLY A 105 8.05 -0.38 -14.50
C GLY A 105 7.23 -0.81 -13.27
N ILE A 106 6.97 0.10 -12.33
CA ILE A 106 6.21 -0.16 -11.09
C ILE A 106 4.82 -0.74 -11.40
N LEU A 107 4.17 -0.24 -12.45
CA LEU A 107 2.85 -0.71 -12.85
C LEU A 107 2.86 -2.18 -13.28
N ALA A 108 3.89 -2.59 -14.03
CA ALA A 108 4.03 -3.96 -14.49
C ALA A 108 4.28 -4.92 -13.31
N GLU A 109 5.13 -4.53 -12.36
CA GLU A 109 5.39 -5.34 -11.17
C GLU A 109 4.16 -5.45 -10.26
N ARG A 110 3.41 -4.35 -10.07
CA ARG A 110 2.13 -4.39 -9.32
C ARG A 110 1.11 -5.31 -9.99
N GLU A 111 1.03 -5.28 -11.32
CA GLU A 111 0.12 -6.16 -12.07
C GLU A 111 0.54 -7.63 -11.93
N ARG A 112 1.84 -7.93 -12.02
CA ARG A 112 2.36 -9.29 -11.77
C ARG A 112 1.95 -9.80 -10.38
N LEU A 113 2.20 -9.02 -9.33
CA LEU A 113 1.85 -9.39 -7.95
C LEU A 113 0.34 -9.57 -7.75
N ARG A 114 -0.49 -8.74 -8.40
CA ARG A 114 -1.95 -8.88 -8.39
C ARG A 114 -2.37 -10.20 -9.02
N VAL A 115 -1.87 -10.49 -10.23
CA VAL A 115 -2.19 -11.72 -10.96
C VAL A 115 -1.73 -12.95 -10.17
N GLU A 116 -0.54 -12.90 -9.56
CA GLU A 116 -0.04 -13.99 -8.72
C GLU A 116 -0.92 -14.23 -7.48
N SER A 117 -1.34 -13.16 -6.81
CA SER A 117 -2.24 -13.26 -5.65
C SER A 117 -3.60 -13.82 -6.05
N GLU A 118 -4.16 -13.35 -7.16
CA GLU A 118 -5.43 -13.83 -7.67
C GLU A 118 -5.37 -15.32 -8.07
N LEU A 119 -4.30 -15.72 -8.76
CA LEU A 119 -4.09 -17.12 -9.14
C LEU A 119 -3.93 -18.00 -7.89
N ALA A 120 -3.15 -17.56 -6.91
CA ALA A 120 -2.94 -18.31 -5.67
C ALA A 120 -4.25 -18.53 -4.90
N GLU A 121 -5.11 -17.51 -4.81
CA GLU A 121 -6.41 -17.63 -4.14
C GLU A 121 -7.38 -18.52 -4.90
N ARG A 122 -7.47 -18.38 -6.23
CA ARG A 122 -8.26 -19.29 -7.08
C ARG A 122 -7.79 -20.73 -6.96
N LEU A 123 -6.48 -20.95 -6.95
CA LEU A 123 -5.88 -22.26 -6.80
C LEU A 123 -6.19 -22.84 -5.42
N ARG A 124 -6.02 -22.06 -4.34
CA ARG A 124 -6.35 -22.46 -2.96
C ARG A 124 -7.81 -22.91 -2.85
N GLU A 125 -8.73 -22.11 -3.39
CA GLU A 125 -10.17 -22.42 -3.36
C GLU A 125 -10.49 -23.68 -4.18
N ALA A 126 -9.90 -23.82 -5.37
CA ALA A 126 -10.10 -25.00 -6.21
C ALA A 126 -9.53 -26.28 -5.57
N LEU A 127 -8.33 -26.22 -5.02
CA LEU A 127 -7.68 -27.34 -4.33
C LEU A 127 -8.46 -27.72 -3.07
N LEU A 128 -8.89 -26.75 -2.26
CA LEU A 128 -9.68 -27.03 -1.06
C LEU A 128 -11.03 -27.67 -1.42
N ARG A 129 -11.73 -27.12 -2.44
CA ARG A 129 -13.00 -27.71 -2.92
C ARG A 129 -12.81 -29.15 -3.38
N ARG A 130 -11.77 -29.43 -4.17
CA ARG A 130 -11.46 -30.78 -4.64
C ARG A 130 -11.14 -31.72 -3.49
N LEU A 131 -10.24 -31.29 -2.60
CA LEU A 131 -9.83 -32.05 -1.44
C LEU A 131 -11.02 -32.46 -0.59
N MET A 132 -11.96 -31.54 -0.35
CA MET A 132 -13.17 -31.78 0.44
C MET A 132 -14.20 -32.64 -0.29
N ALA A 133 -14.28 -32.59 -1.63
CA ALA A 133 -15.20 -33.42 -2.40
C ALA A 133 -14.84 -34.91 -2.35
N ASP A 134 -13.54 -35.23 -2.26
CA ASP A 134 -13.04 -36.60 -2.24
C ASP A 134 -13.04 -37.21 -0.82
N GLN A 135 -13.34 -36.43 0.23
CA GLN A 135 -13.38 -36.94 1.60
C GLN A 135 -14.67 -37.72 1.91
N PRO A 136 -14.57 -38.87 2.59
CA PRO A 136 -15.74 -39.58 3.08
C PRO A 136 -16.52 -38.76 4.12
N PRO A 137 -17.85 -38.88 4.15
CA PRO A 137 -18.68 -38.17 5.11
C PRO A 137 -18.28 -38.52 6.55
N GLY A 138 -18.14 -37.50 7.41
CA GLY A 138 -17.79 -37.65 8.82
C GLY A 138 -16.29 -37.75 9.14
N ARG A 139 -15.39 -37.83 8.14
CA ARG A 139 -13.94 -37.83 8.36
C ARG A 139 -13.44 -36.54 9.02
N LEU A 140 -13.96 -35.38 8.58
CA LEU A 140 -13.60 -34.10 9.18
C LEU A 140 -14.03 -34.02 10.64
N ASP A 141 -15.23 -34.50 10.96
CA ASP A 141 -15.73 -34.53 12.34
C ASP A 141 -14.89 -35.43 13.23
N ASP A 142 -14.42 -36.57 12.71
CA ASP A 142 -13.49 -37.45 13.44
C ASP A 142 -12.14 -36.79 13.72
N MET A 143 -11.60 -36.12 12.71
CA MET A 143 -10.32 -35.42 12.84
C MET A 143 -10.42 -34.24 13.83
N ILE A 144 -11.53 -33.51 13.84
CA ILE A 144 -11.81 -32.46 14.83
C ILE A 144 -11.89 -33.05 16.24
N ARG A 145 -12.54 -34.22 16.43
CA ARG A 145 -12.58 -34.90 17.73
C ARG A 145 -11.18 -35.24 18.24
N ARG A 146 -10.32 -35.81 17.38
CA ARG A 146 -8.93 -36.17 17.72
C ARG A 146 -8.07 -34.93 18.03
N LEU A 147 -8.27 -33.82 17.32
CA LEU A 147 -7.63 -32.52 17.61
C LEU A 147 -8.03 -31.97 18.99
N LEU A 148 -9.33 -32.01 19.32
CA LEU A 148 -9.82 -31.56 20.63
C LEU A 148 -9.32 -32.45 21.77
N ALA A 149 -9.20 -33.76 21.53
CA ALA A 149 -8.62 -34.72 22.46
C ALA A 149 -7.09 -34.59 22.61
N ARG A 150 -6.43 -33.74 21.81
CA ARG A 150 -4.96 -33.59 21.71
C ARG A 150 -4.24 -34.87 21.26
N GLU A 151 -4.95 -35.76 20.59
CA GLU A 151 -4.42 -37.00 20.00
C GLU A 151 -3.78 -36.74 18.63
N LEU A 152 -4.10 -35.60 18.02
CA LEU A 152 -3.59 -35.14 16.73
C LEU A 152 -3.29 -33.64 16.82
N ASP A 153 -2.17 -33.19 16.27
CA ASP A 153 -1.84 -31.77 16.16
C ASP A 153 -2.32 -31.19 14.81
N PRO A 154 -2.49 -29.86 14.68
CA PRO A 154 -2.99 -29.25 13.44
C PRO A 154 -2.19 -29.59 12.18
N ASN A 155 -0.85 -29.68 12.27
CA ASN A 155 -0.02 -30.02 11.12
C ASN A 155 -0.06 -31.52 10.83
N GLY A 156 -0.22 -32.36 11.86
CA GLY A 156 -0.53 -33.78 11.72
C GLY A 156 -1.84 -34.01 10.98
N ALA A 157 -2.91 -33.29 11.34
CA ALA A 157 -4.21 -33.36 10.68
C ALA A 157 -4.14 -32.94 9.21
N VAL A 158 -3.38 -31.88 8.89
CA VAL A 158 -3.17 -31.46 7.50
C VAL A 158 -2.44 -32.53 6.68
N ARG A 159 -1.40 -33.19 7.23
CA ARG A 159 -0.71 -34.29 6.55
C ARG A 159 -1.64 -35.48 6.29
N GLU A 160 -2.38 -35.92 7.31
CA GLU A 160 -3.36 -37.00 7.18
C GLU A 160 -4.47 -36.68 6.17
N LEU A 161 -4.77 -35.39 5.95
CA LEU A 161 -5.72 -34.95 4.93
C LEU A 161 -5.13 -34.91 3.52
N LEU A 162 -3.82 -34.69 3.37
CA LEU A 162 -3.13 -34.52 2.08
C LEU A 162 -2.47 -35.81 1.54
N ASP A 163 -2.14 -36.77 2.41
CA ASP A 163 -1.37 -37.97 2.07
C ASP A 163 -2.23 -39.17 1.58
N ASP A 164 -3.55 -39.01 1.48
CA ASP A 164 -4.52 -39.98 0.91
C ASP A 164 -5.03 -39.56 -0.48
#